data_AF-A0A346PHG9-F1
#
_entry.id   AF-A0A346PHG9-F1
#
_cell.length_a   1.000
_cell.length_b   1.000
_cell.length_c   1.000
_cell.angle_alpha   90.00
_cell.angle_beta   90.00
_cell.angle_gamma   90.00
#
_symmetry.space_group_name_H-M   'P 1'
#
loop_
_entity.id
_entity.type
_entity.pdbx_description
1 polymer ?
#
loop_
_entity_poly.entity_id
_entity_poly.type
_entity_poly.pdbx_seq_one_letter_code
_entity_poly.pdbx_strand_id
1 'polypeptide(L)' 'MSQSTTPPADDDRDPWERLAEYEDTLEMLIEEGVPMAQDAEVLLEELEDRGLR' A
#
# COMPACT_ATOMS: atom_id res chain seq x y z
N MET A 1 -8.12 -23.06 17.77
CA MET A 1 -6.79 -22.50 17.52
C MET A 1 -6.99 -21.20 16.75
N SER A 2 -7.22 -20.09 17.45
CA SER A 2 -7.32 -18.77 16.82
C SER A 2 -5.90 -18.30 16.56
N GLN A 3 -5.45 -18.33 15.30
CA GLN A 3 -4.20 -17.68 14.94
C GLN A 3 -4.44 -16.17 15.03
N SER A 4 -4.05 -15.57 16.15
CA SER A 4 -3.83 -14.13 16.23
C SER A 4 -2.65 -13.84 15.31
N THR A 5 -2.91 -13.24 14.15
CA THR A 5 -1.88 -12.64 13.31
C THR A 5 -1.31 -11.46 14.09
N THR A 6 -0.33 -11.72 14.95
CA THR A 6 0.48 -10.68 15.59
C THR A 6 1.08 -9.85 14.45
N PRO A 7 0.77 -8.54 14.36
CA PRO A 7 1.46 -7.70 13.40
C PRO A 7 2.95 -7.79 13.72
N PRO A 8 3.84 -7.97 12.73
CA PRO A 8 5.27 -7.95 13.00
C PRO A 8 5.59 -6.62 13.71
N ALA A 9 5.96 -6.74 14.98
CA ALA A 9 6.60 -5.66 15.70
C ALA A 9 7.99 -5.49 15.07
N ASP A 10 8.42 -4.23 14.92
CA ASP A 10 9.76 -3.81 14.48
C ASP A 10 9.98 -3.68 12.96
N ASP A 11 9.06 -2.99 12.27
CA ASP A 11 9.43 -2.26 11.06
C ASP A 11 9.37 -0.76 11.40
N ASP A 12 10.49 -0.18 11.84
CA ASP A 12 10.64 1.29 12.05
C ASP A 12 10.59 2.06 10.72
N ARG A 13 10.40 1.36 9.60
CA ARG A 13 10.26 1.98 8.29
C ARG A 13 8.99 2.82 8.24
N ASP A 14 9.13 3.95 7.57
CA ASP A 14 7.98 4.79 7.30
C ASP A 14 6.94 3.98 6.51
N PRO A 15 5.65 4.00 6.95
CA PRO A 15 4.61 3.21 6.30
C PRO A 15 4.44 3.54 4.81
N TRP A 16 4.81 4.75 4.37
CA TRP A 16 4.79 5.13 2.97
C TRP A 16 5.95 4.52 2.17
N GLU A 17 7.15 4.44 2.75
CA GLU A 17 8.26 3.72 2.11
C GLU A 17 7.93 2.24 1.91
N ARG A 18 7.22 1.65 2.86
CA ARG A 18 6.73 0.27 2.74
C ARG A 18 5.63 0.16 1.69
N LEU A 19 4.72 1.13 1.63
CA LEU A 19 3.63 1.13 0.65
C LEU A 19 4.16 1.27 -0.78
N ALA A 20 5.21 2.06 -1.00
CA ALA A 20 5.87 2.23 -2.29
C ALA A 20 6.37 0.89 -2.87
N GLU A 21 6.77 -0.07 -2.03
CA GLU A 21 7.16 -1.41 -2.48
C GLU A 21 6.00 -2.20 -3.12
N TYR A 22 4.76 -1.77 -2.90
CA TYR A 22 3.55 -2.38 -3.43
C TYR A 22 2.90 -1.52 -4.54
N GLU A 23 3.63 -0.58 -5.15
CA GLU A 23 3.14 0.26 -6.25
C GLU A 23 2.50 -0.56 -7.36
N ASP A 24 3.21 -1.57 -7.90
CA ASP A 24 2.70 -2.47 -8.94
C ASP A 24 1.36 -3.13 -8.54
N THR A 25 1.19 -3.44 -7.25
CA THR A 25 -0.06 -4.02 -6.74
C THR A 25 -1.17 -2.98 -6.72
N LEU A 26 -0.88 -1.74 -6.31
CA LEU A 26 -1.86 -0.66 -6.35
C LEU A 26 -2.30 -0.37 -7.79
N GLU A 27 -1.36 -0.32 -8.74
CA GLU A 27 -1.67 -0.16 -10.17
C GLU A 27 -2.56 -1.30 -10.69
N MET A 28 -2.23 -2.55 -10.36
CA MET A 28 -3.06 -3.71 -10.71
C MET A 28 -4.48 -3.61 -10.14
N LEU A 29 -4.67 -3.14 -8.90
CA LEU A 29 -6.01 -2.96 -8.31
C LEU A 29 -6.84 -1.93 -9.10
N ILE A 30 -6.19 -0.88 -9.61
CA ILE A 30 -6.83 0.15 -10.43
C ILE A 30 -7.22 -0.43 -11.79
N GLU A 31 -6.31 -1.15 -12.44
CA GLU A 31 -6.56 -1.79 -13.74
C GLU A 31 -7.70 -2.83 -13.68
N GLU A 32 -7.74 -3.62 -12.62
CA GLU A 32 -8.80 -4.61 -12.39
C GLU A 32 -10.14 -3.97 -12.02
N GLY A 33 -10.15 -2.67 -11.67
CA GLY A 33 -11.36 -1.94 -11.31
C GLY A 33 -12.06 -2.51 -10.07
N VAL A 34 -11.29 -3.06 -9.13
CA VAL A 34 -11.84 -3.63 -7.89
C VAL A 34 -12.37 -2.51 -6.99
N PRO A 35 -13.22 -2.80 -5.99
CA PRO A 35 -13.80 -1.76 -5.12
C PRO A 35 -12.79 -0.85 -4.41
N MET A 36 -11.54 -1.32 -4.28
CA MET A 36 -10.42 -0.58 -3.66
C MET A 36 -9.61 0.26 -4.66
N ALA A 37 -9.93 0.23 -5.97
CA ALA A 37 -9.23 0.98 -7.01
C ALA A 37 -9.16 2.48 -6.69
N GLN A 38 -10.25 3.07 -6.22
CA GLN A 38 -10.29 4.50 -5.89
C GLN A 38 -9.38 4.84 -4.71
N ASP A 39 -9.28 3.96 -3.71
CA ASP A 39 -8.34 4.15 -2.61
C ASP A 39 -6.89 3.97 -3.09
N ALA A 40 -6.65 3.02 -4.00
CA ALA A 40 -5.33 2.79 -4.59
C ALA A 40 -4.85 3.99 -5.43
N GLU A 41 -5.74 4.63 -6.20
CA GLU A 41 -5.44 5.88 -6.92
C GLU A 41 -4.95 6.98 -5.96
N VAL A 42 -5.67 7.21 -4.86
CA VAL A 42 -5.30 8.22 -3.85
C VAL A 42 -3.96 7.89 -3.19
N LEU A 43 -3.71 6.61 -2.90
CA LEU A 43 -2.44 6.18 -2.31
C LEU A 43 -1.26 6.38 -3.26
N LEU A 44 -1.45 6.14 -4.57
CA LEU A 44 -0.43 6.39 -5.57
C LEU A 44 -0.14 7.90 -5.76
N GLU A 45 -1.17 8.74 -5.75
CA GLU A 45 -1.01 10.21 -5.76
C GLU A 45 -0.22 10.69 -4.54
N GLU A 46 -0.53 10.19 -3.35
CA GLU A 46 0.21 10.55 -2.12
C GLU A 46 1.67 10.07 -2.14
N LEU A 47 1.96 8.91 -2.75
CA LEU A 47 3.33 8.44 -2.95
C LEU A 47 4.12 9.38 -3.88
N GLU A 48 3.49 9.88 -4.94
CA GLU A 48 4.10 10.84 -5.87
C GLU A 48 4.39 12.18 -5.19
N ASP A 49 3.43 12.72 -4.44
CA ASP A 49 3.59 13.97 -3.69
C ASP A 49 4.72 13.90 -2.66
N ARG A 50 5.01 12.70 -2.15
CA ARG A 50 6.11 12.41 -1.21
C ARG A 50 7.44 12.10 -1.89
N GLY A 51 7.47 11.95 -3.22
CA GLY A 51 8.66 11.56 -3.98
C GLY A 51 9.10 10.12 -3.71
N LEU A 52 8.14 9.23 -3.44
CA LEU A 52 8.34 7.81 -3.14
C LEU A 52 7.99 6.89 -4.32
N ARG A 53 7.58 7.47 -5.46
CA ARG A 53 7.44 6.81 -6.76
C ARG A 53 8.01 7.68 -7.87
#